data_AF-A0A9E1SD31-F1
#
_entry.id   AF-A0A9E1SD31-F1
#
_cell.length_a   1.000
_cell.length_b   1.000
_cell.length_c   1.000
_cell.angle_alpha   90.00
_cell.angle_beta   90.00
_cell.angle_gamma   90.00
#
_symmetry.space_group_name_H-M   'P 1'
#
loop_
_entity.id
_entity.type
_entity.pdbx_description
1 polymer ?
#
loop_
_entity_poly.entity_id
_entity_poly.type
_entity_poly.pdbx_seq_one_letter_code
_entity_poly.pdbx_strand_id
1 'polypeptide(L)'
;RQRIGLARALYGNPKLVVLDEPNSNLDEQGEIALAKALAQLKQAQVTVIIVTHRNSVLGSVDKLLMLDEGLLLAYGPRDEVLSHLQKQRSPEPKQKKTMTVPVA
;
A
#
# COMPACT_ATOMS: atom_id res chain seq x y z
N ARG A 1 2.18 -19.63 12.76
CA ARG A 1 3.59 -19.51 12.32
C ARG A 1 3.97 -18.06 12.00
N GLN A 2 3.17 -17.33 11.21
CA GLN A 2 3.40 -15.90 10.89
C GLN A 2 3.60 -15.00 12.12
N ARG A 3 2.74 -15.15 13.15
CA ARG A 3 2.86 -14.41 14.43
C ARG A 3 4.21 -14.57 15.13
N ILE A 4 4.85 -15.74 15.03
CA ILE A 4 6.19 -16.00 15.62
C ILE A 4 7.26 -15.29 14.79
N GLY A 5 7.14 -15.31 13.46
CA GLY A 5 8.03 -14.57 12.57
C GLY A 5 7.99 -13.07 12.83
N LEU A 6 6.78 -12.51 12.98
CA LEU A 6 6.60 -11.12 13.37
C LEU A 6 7.24 -10.83 14.74
N ALA A 7 6.95 -11.63 15.76
CA ALA A 7 7.54 -11.43 17.09
C ALA A 7 9.08 -11.43 17.06
N ARG A 8 9.69 -12.33 16.26
CA ARG A 8 11.13 -12.37 16.05
C ARG A 8 11.67 -11.12 15.35
N ALA A 9 10.96 -10.62 14.34
CA ALA A 9 11.36 -9.41 13.62
C ALA A 9 11.31 -8.15 14.50
N LEU A 10 10.46 -8.13 15.53
CA LEU A 10 10.31 -7.01 16.46
C LEU A 10 11.24 -7.09 17.69
N TYR A 11 11.87 -8.24 17.92
CA TYR A 11 12.68 -8.47 19.10
C TYR A 11 13.97 -7.65 19.07
N GLY A 12 14.37 -7.06 20.21
CA GLY A 12 15.64 -6.36 20.35
C GLY A 12 15.66 -4.90 19.84
N ASN A 13 14.51 -4.24 19.71
CA ASN A 13 14.38 -2.82 19.31
C ASN A 13 15.09 -2.49 17.98
N PRO A 14 14.71 -3.14 16.86
CA PRO A 14 15.32 -2.92 15.57
C PRO A 14 15.14 -1.46 15.09
N LYS A 15 16.07 -0.96 14.28
CA LYS A 15 15.96 0.35 13.61
C LYS A 15 15.27 0.27 12.25
N LEU A 16 15.33 -0.90 11.62
CA LEU A 16 14.70 -1.22 10.34
C LEU A 16 14.03 -2.59 10.45
N VAL A 17 12.77 -2.67 10.01
CA VAL A 17 12.02 -3.92 9.90
C VAL A 17 11.51 -4.06 8.47
N VAL A 18 11.78 -5.20 7.84
CA VAL A 18 11.23 -5.56 6.53
C VAL A 18 10.25 -6.70 6.72
N LEU A 19 9.01 -6.49 6.29
CA LEU A 19 7.92 -7.45 6.39
C LEU A 19 7.49 -7.85 4.99
N ASP A 20 7.73 -9.10 4.63
CA ASP A 20 7.24 -9.69 3.38
C ASP A 20 5.93 -10.41 3.65
N GLU A 21 4.84 -9.89 3.10
CA GLU A 21 3.47 -10.40 3.26
C GLU A 21 3.06 -10.73 4.71
N PRO A 22 3.16 -9.77 5.66
CA PRO A 22 2.94 -10.05 7.08
C PRO A 22 1.51 -10.50 7.40
N ASN A 23 0.55 -10.13 6.55
CA ASN A 23 -0.88 -10.44 6.66
C ASN A 23 -1.26 -11.83 6.15
N SER A 24 -0.33 -12.53 5.49
CA SER A 24 -0.62 -13.86 4.97
C SER A 24 -0.88 -14.82 6.13
N ASN A 25 -2.08 -15.41 6.15
CA ASN A 25 -2.56 -16.35 7.17
C ASN A 25 -2.79 -15.74 8.57
N LEU A 26 -3.04 -14.43 8.66
CA LEU A 26 -3.59 -13.82 9.88
C LEU A 26 -5.13 -13.87 9.86
N ASP A 27 -5.70 -14.13 11.03
CA ASP A 27 -7.12 -13.93 11.32
C ASP A 27 -7.38 -12.46 11.66
N GLU A 28 -8.63 -12.07 11.86
CA GLU A 28 -9.01 -10.69 12.20
C GLU A 28 -8.26 -10.17 13.44
N GLN A 29 -8.12 -10.99 14.47
CA GLN A 29 -7.35 -10.64 15.67
C GLN A 29 -5.86 -10.41 15.35
N GLY A 30 -5.29 -11.21 14.44
CA GLY A 30 -3.93 -11.06 13.95
C GLY A 30 -3.71 -9.76 13.19
N GLU A 31 -4.64 -9.37 12.31
CA GLU A 31 -4.58 -8.10 11.58
C GLU A 31 -4.60 -6.90 12.54
N ILE A 32 -5.49 -6.92 13.54
CA ILE A 32 -5.56 -5.87 14.58
C ILE A 32 -4.24 -5.80 15.36
N ALA A 33 -3.68 -6.96 15.74
CA ALA A 33 -2.41 -7.04 16.45
C ALA A 33 -1.25 -6.49 15.61
N LEU A 34 -1.21 -6.80 14.31
CA LEU A 34 -0.20 -6.25 13.41
C LEU A 34 -0.33 -4.74 13.28
N ALA A 35 -1.55 -4.21 13.04
CA ALA A 35 -1.76 -2.77 12.92
C ALA A 35 -1.29 -2.03 14.18
N LYS A 36 -1.55 -2.59 15.36
CA LYS A 36 -1.05 -2.06 16.64
C LYS A 36 0.47 -2.11 16.72
N ALA A 37 1.10 -3.21 16.31
CA ALA A 37 2.57 -3.33 16.30
C ALA A 37 3.22 -2.31 15.36
N LEU A 38 2.67 -2.11 14.15
CA LEU A 38 3.15 -1.11 13.19
C LEU A 38 3.05 0.31 13.77
N ALA A 39 1.95 0.63 14.45
CA ALA A 39 1.79 1.93 15.11
C ALA A 39 2.83 2.15 16.21
N GLN A 40 3.14 1.12 17.01
CA GLN A 40 4.17 1.18 18.05
C GLN A 40 5.58 1.37 17.46
N LEU A 41 5.92 0.65 16.40
CA LEU A 41 7.21 0.80 15.70
C LEU A 41 7.38 2.23 15.17
N LYS A 42 6.33 2.78 14.56
CA LYS A 42 6.33 4.15 14.07
C LYS A 42 6.55 5.16 15.18
N GLN A 43 5.89 5.00 16.33
CA GLN A 43 6.11 5.85 17.51
C GLN A 43 7.54 5.74 18.04
N ALA A 44 8.14 4.56 17.96
CA ALA A 44 9.54 4.31 18.31
C ALA A 44 10.55 4.77 17.24
N GLN A 45 10.09 5.46 16.19
CA GLN A 45 10.90 5.94 15.07
C GLN A 45 11.66 4.82 14.33
N VAL A 46 11.07 3.62 14.30
CA VAL A 46 11.59 2.48 13.54
C VAL A 46 11.14 2.61 12.09
N THR A 47 12.06 2.43 11.14
CA THR A 47 11.70 2.37 9.72
C THR A 47 11.10 1.01 9.41
N VAL A 48 9.92 0.98 8.79
CA VAL A 48 9.25 -0.26 8.42
C VAL A 48 9.00 -0.27 6.92
N ILE A 49 9.46 -1.34 6.25
CA ILE A 49 9.17 -1.62 4.85
C ILE A 49 8.22 -2.81 4.83
N ILE A 50 7.06 -2.65 4.18
CA ILE A 50 6.08 -3.72 4.05
C ILE A 50 5.89 -4.01 2.57
N VAL A 51 6.09 -5.26 2.19
CA VAL A 51 5.74 -5.77 0.87
C VAL A 51 4.41 -6.51 1.01
N THR A 52 3.39 -6.06 0.29
CA THR A 52 2.12 -6.78 0.25
C THR A 52 1.32 -6.53 -1.01
N HIS A 53 0.52 -7.52 -1.41
CA HIS A 53 -0.56 -7.38 -2.38
C HIS A 53 -1.92 -7.00 -1.76
N ARG A 54 -2.03 -6.89 -0.41
CA ARG A 54 -3.30 -6.66 0.29
C ARG A 54 -3.46 -5.23 0.80
N ASN A 55 -4.68 -4.70 0.69
CA ASN A 55 -4.99 -3.33 1.09
C ASN A 55 -5.07 -3.10 2.62
N SER A 56 -5.12 -4.15 3.45
CA SER A 56 -5.42 -3.99 4.89
C SER A 56 -4.36 -3.20 5.68
N VAL A 57 -3.09 -3.21 5.25
CA VAL A 57 -2.01 -2.41 5.87
C VAL A 57 -1.86 -1.01 5.29
N LEU A 58 -2.54 -0.68 4.19
CA LEU A 58 -2.42 0.64 3.57
C LEU A 58 -2.85 1.76 4.54
N GLY A 59 -3.79 1.49 5.45
CA GLY A 59 -4.19 2.44 6.48
C GLY A 59 -3.05 2.87 7.40
N SER A 60 -2.02 2.04 7.56
CA SER A 60 -0.94 2.21 8.55
C SER A 60 0.38 2.71 7.95
N VAL A 61 0.49 2.86 6.63
CA VAL A 61 1.73 3.30 5.97
C VAL A 61 1.72 4.79 5.63
N ASP A 62 2.91 5.40 5.70
CA ASP A 62 3.11 6.82 5.38
C ASP A 62 3.34 7.06 3.89
N LYS A 63 4.06 6.14 3.25
CA LYS A 63 4.44 6.20 1.84
C LYS A 63 4.08 4.91 1.14
N LEU A 64 3.83 5.01 -0.17
CA LEU A 64 3.53 3.88 -1.03
C LEU A 64 4.56 3.85 -2.16
N LEU A 65 5.08 2.65 -2.42
CA LEU A 65 5.95 2.35 -3.55
C LEU A 65 5.27 1.27 -4.38
N MET A 66 5.10 1.54 -5.67
CA MET A 66 4.53 0.57 -6.61
C MET A 66 5.62 0.10 -7.57
N LEU A 67 5.74 -1.22 -7.67
CA LEU A 67 6.61 -1.89 -8.63
C LEU A 67 5.75 -2.60 -9.67
N ASP A 68 6.17 -2.52 -10.93
CA ASP A 68 5.62 -3.30 -12.04
C ASP A 68 6.79 -3.86 -12.86
N GLU A 69 6.83 -5.18 -13.04
CA GLU A 69 7.94 -5.89 -13.71
C GLU A 69 9.36 -5.50 -13.22
N GLY A 70 9.50 -5.20 -11.92
CA GLY A 70 10.77 -4.77 -11.31
C GLY A 70 11.13 -3.30 -11.54
N LEU A 71 10.28 -2.53 -12.22
CA LEU A 71 10.43 -1.10 -12.43
C LEU A 71 9.60 -0.31 -11.42
N LEU A 72 10.13 0.83 -11.00
CA LEU A 72 9.43 1.78 -10.14
C LEU A 72 8.34 2.51 -10.93
N LEU A 73 7.08 2.17 -10.68
CA LEU A 73 5.95 2.81 -11.35
C LEU A 73 5.53 4.11 -10.63
N ALA A 74 5.51 4.09 -9.30
CA ALA A 74 5.15 5.25 -8.48
C ALA A 74 5.78 5.18 -7.09
N TYR A 75 6.11 6.35 -6.53
CA TYR A 75 6.54 6.49 -5.14
C TYR A 75 6.12 7.85 -4.58
N GLY A 76 5.57 7.86 -3.37
CA GLY A 76 5.17 9.10 -2.72
C GLY A 76 4.34 8.89 -1.46
N PRO A 77 3.77 9.97 -0.90
CA PRO A 77 2.76 9.87 0.15
C PRO A 77 1.63 8.95 -0.29
N ARG A 78 1.18 8.08 0.63
CA ARG A 78 0.17 7.06 0.33
C ARG A 78 -1.04 7.62 -0.43
N ASP A 79 -1.61 8.70 0.09
CA ASP A 79 -2.86 9.27 -0.42
C ASP A 79 -2.70 9.88 -1.82
N GLU A 80 -1.54 10.46 -2.11
CA GLU A 80 -1.23 10.98 -3.44
C GLU A 80 -1.09 9.86 -4.47
N VAL A 81 -0.34 8.80 -4.13
CA VAL A 81 -0.15 7.65 -5.02
C VAL A 81 -1.47 6.93 -5.29
N LEU A 82 -2.29 6.69 -4.26
CA LEU A 82 -3.61 6.08 -4.42
C LEU A 82 -4.53 6.93 -5.30
N SER A 83 -4.51 8.26 -5.12
CA SER A 83 -5.32 9.18 -5.93
C SER A 83 -4.93 9.16 -7.41
N HIS A 84 -3.63 9.07 -7.71
CA HIS A 84 -3.13 8.96 -9.09
C HIS A 84 -3.57 7.66 -9.76
N LEU A 85 -3.54 6.54 -9.02
CA LEU A 85 -3.96 5.24 -9.54
C LEU A 85 -5.48 5.16 -9.81
N GLN A 86 -6.30 5.81 -8.98
CA GLN A 86 -7.74 5.89 -9.22
C GLN A 86 -8.06 6.67 -10.48
N LYS A 87 -7.39 7.81 -10.72
CA LYS A 87 -7.56 8.61 -11.94
C LYS A 87 -7.17 7.86 -13.21
N GLN A 88 -6.12 7.04 -13.15
CA GLN A 88 -5.70 6.20 -14.28
C GLN A 88 -6.66 5.03 -14.59
N ARG A 89 -7.46 4.59 -13.61
CA ARG A 89 -8.44 3.51 -13.77
C ARG A 89 -9.82 3.98 -14.25
N SER A 90 -10.09 5.29 -14.29
CA SER A 90 -11.33 5.84 -14.86
C SER A 90 -11.15 6.05 -16.37
N PRO A 91 -11.80 5.27 -17.24
CA PRO A 91 -11.82 5.60 -18.66
C PRO A 91 -12.69 6.85 -18.85
N GLU A 92 -12.13 7.92 -19.38
CA GLU A 92 -12.94 9.06 -19.85
C GLU A 92 -13.99 8.57 -20.86
N PRO A 93 -15.27 8.97 -20.72
CA PRO A 93 -16.24 8.72 -21.77
C PRO A 93 -15.86 9.58 -22.98
N LYS A 94 -15.43 8.92 -24.06
CA LYS A 94 -15.20 9.55 -25.38
C LYS A 94 -16.43 10.37 -25.79
N GLN A 95 -16.35 11.69 -25.64
CA GLN A 95 -17.35 12.63 -26.14
C GLN A 95 -17.39 12.51 -27.67
N LYS A 96 -18.49 11.97 -28.20
CA LYS A 96 -18.80 11.99 -29.64
C LYS A 96 -18.94 13.45 -30.05
N LYS A 97 -17.94 13.96 -30.78
CA LYS A 97 -17.97 15.27 -31.43
C LYS A 97 -19.12 15.26 -32.45
N THR A 98 -20.17 16.03 -32.16
CA THR A 98 -21.20 16.40 -33.14
C THR A 98 -20.51 17.06 -34.33
N MET A 99 -20.43 16.36 -35.46
CA MET A 99 -20.22 17.00 -36.75
C MET A 99 -21.60 17.20 -37.38
N THR A 100 -22.12 18.41 -37.18
CA THR A 100 -23.14 19.02 -38.02
C THR A 100 -22.58 19.12 -39.43
N VAL A 101 -23.20 18.45 -40.40
CA VAL A 101 -22.93 18.66 -41.82
C VAL A 101 -24.03 19.60 -42.35
N PRO A 102 -23.71 20.79 -42.89
CA PRO A 102 -24.69 21.55 -43.65
C PRO A 102 -24.69 21.00 -45.08
N VAL A 103 -25.86 20.73 -45.64
CA VAL A 103 -26.03 20.57 -47.08
C VAL A 103 -27.20 21.45 -47.51
N ALA A 104 -26.94 22.16 -48.60
CA ALA A 104 -27.75 23.19 -49.25
C ALA A 104 -29.12 22.73 -49.74
#